data_AF-A0A800AP11-F1
#
_entry.id   AF-A0A800AP11-F1
#
_cell.length_a   1.000
_cell.length_b   1.000
_cell.length_c   1.000
_cell.angle_alpha   90.00
_cell.angle_beta   90.00
_cell.angle_gamma   90.00
#
_symmetry.space_group_name_H-M   'P 1'
#
loop_
_entity.id
_entity.type
_entity.pdbx_description
1 polymer ?
#
loop_
_entity_poly.entity_id
_entity_poly.type
_entity_poly.pdbx_seq_one_letter_code
_entity_poly.pdbx_strand_id
1 'polypeptide(L)'
;VITFPVEKASHADIIERCELVFLALPHKASMGFAKELIDKGIKVVDFSADYRLDLETYEANYCPHEDKEHLDDAIYGLIEYYREDLKKFY
;
A
#
# COMPACT_ATOMS: atom_id res chain seq x y z
N VAL A 1 13.65 -0.74 -22.87
CA VAL A 1 12.21 -0.74 -22.53
C VAL A 1 11.82 -2.19 -22.34
N ILE A 2 11.30 -2.55 -21.18
CA ILE A 2 10.74 -3.90 -20.96
C ILE A 2 9.28 -3.84 -21.39
N THR A 3 8.84 -4.80 -22.19
CA THR A 3 7.45 -4.88 -22.66
C THR A 3 6.80 -6.09 -22.02
N PHE A 4 5.82 -5.84 -21.17
CA PHE A 4 4.97 -6.86 -20.58
C PHE A 4 3.52 -6.65 -21.05
N PRO A 5 2.73 -7.73 -21.19
CA PRO A 5 1.30 -7.60 -21.41
C PRO A 5 0.65 -6.87 -20.23
N VAL A 6 -0.28 -5.96 -20.54
CA VAL A 6 -1.10 -5.29 -19.53
C VAL A 6 -2.30 -6.17 -19.23
N GLU A 7 -2.43 -6.59 -17.98
CA GLU A 7 -3.53 -7.41 -17.48
C GLU A 7 -4.45 -6.55 -16.62
N LYS A 8 -5.73 -6.91 -16.54
CA LYS A 8 -6.65 -6.27 -15.60
C LYS A 8 -6.23 -6.65 -14.18
N ALA A 9 -6.10 -5.66 -13.29
CA ALA A 9 -5.77 -5.93 -11.90
C ALA A 9 -6.85 -6.80 -11.22
N SER A 10 -6.38 -7.83 -10.50
CA SER A 10 -7.18 -8.85 -9.84
C SER A 10 -6.43 -9.30 -8.60
N HIS A 11 -7.07 -9.22 -7.43
CA HIS A 11 -6.46 -9.65 -6.17
C HIS A 11 -6.01 -11.10 -6.22
N ALA A 12 -6.86 -12.00 -6.71
CA ALA A 12 -6.56 -13.43 -6.78
C ALA A 12 -5.28 -13.72 -7.58
N ASP A 13 -5.16 -13.14 -8.78
CA ASP A 13 -3.99 -13.36 -9.64
C ASP A 13 -2.72 -12.78 -9.03
N ILE A 14 -2.83 -11.63 -8.35
CA ILE A 14 -1.71 -10.98 -7.67
C ILE A 14 -1.25 -11.82 -6.47
N ILE A 15 -2.18 -12.29 -5.63
CA ILE A 15 -1.88 -13.11 -4.45
C ILE A 15 -1.20 -14.42 -4.86
N GLU A 16 -1.57 -15.00 -6.00
CA GLU A 16 -0.96 -16.23 -6.51
C GLU A 16 0.45 -16.01 -7.09
N ARG A 17 0.69 -14.85 -7.74
CA ARG A 17 1.87 -14.64 -8.59
C ARG A 17 2.92 -13.68 -8.03
N CYS A 18 2.57 -12.87 -7.04
CA CYS A 18 3.38 -11.75 -6.59
C CYS A 18 3.70 -11.83 -5.10
N GLU A 19 4.92 -11.44 -4.73
CA GLU A 19 5.31 -11.25 -3.32
C GLU A 19 5.36 -9.77 -2.93
N LEU A 20 5.48 -8.88 -3.92
CA LEU A 20 5.60 -7.44 -3.79
C LEU A 20 4.76 -6.74 -4.86
N VAL A 21 3.98 -5.74 -4.46
CA VAL A 21 3.07 -5.00 -5.34
C VAL A 21 3.28 -3.50 -5.17
N PHE A 22 3.40 -2.79 -6.29
CA PHE A 22 3.43 -1.33 -6.33
C PHE A 22 2.04 -0.81 -6.71
N LEU A 23 1.43 -0.01 -5.84
CA LEU A 23 0.15 0.63 -6.12
C LEU A 23 0.38 2.06 -6.60
N ALA A 24 -0.03 2.31 -7.84
CA ALA A 24 -0.05 3.63 -8.47
C ALA A 24 -1.49 4.02 -8.80
N LEU A 25 -2.42 3.71 -7.87
CA LEU A 25 -3.84 3.99 -8.00
C LEU A 25 -4.14 5.41 -7.50
N PRO A 26 -5.24 6.03 -7.94
CA PRO A 26 -5.78 7.19 -7.25
C PRO A 26 -5.99 6.87 -5.77
N HIS A 27 -5.70 7.85 -4.90
CA HIS A 27 -6.00 7.74 -3.47
C HIS A 27 -7.49 7.36 -3.27
N LYS A 28 -7.83 6.68 -2.18
CA LYS A 28 -9.09 5.95 -1.96
C LYS A 28 -9.23 4.62 -2.69
N ALA A 29 -8.87 4.53 -3.98
CA ALA A 29 -8.86 3.23 -4.66
C ALA A 29 -7.71 2.34 -4.14
N SER A 30 -6.62 2.96 -3.68
CA SER A 30 -5.49 2.26 -3.06
C SER A 30 -5.89 1.58 -1.74
N MET A 31 -6.61 2.26 -0.83
CA MET A 31 -7.06 1.66 0.46
C MET A 31 -7.72 0.29 0.30
N GLY A 32 -8.79 0.21 -0.50
CA GLY A 32 -9.52 -1.04 -0.68
C GLY A 32 -8.69 -2.12 -1.35
N PHE A 33 -7.80 -1.73 -2.27
CA PHE A 33 -6.94 -2.69 -2.96
C PHE A 33 -5.82 -3.21 -2.06
N ALA A 34 -5.15 -2.32 -1.34
CA ALA A 34 -4.06 -2.61 -0.43
C ALA A 34 -4.51 -3.51 0.72
N LYS A 35 -5.65 -3.21 1.35
CA LYS A 35 -6.18 -3.97 2.49
C LYS A 35 -6.24 -5.48 2.22
N GLU A 36 -6.88 -5.88 1.12
CA GLU A 36 -7.02 -7.31 0.78
C GLU A 36 -5.67 -7.98 0.48
N LEU A 37 -4.70 -7.24 -0.07
CA LEU A 37 -3.36 -7.76 -0.31
C LEU A 37 -2.58 -7.94 1.00
N ILE A 38 -2.67 -6.95 1.90
CA ILE A 38 -2.01 -6.96 3.21
C ILE A 38 -2.56 -8.12 4.07
N ASP A 39 -3.88 -8.32 4.08
CA ASP A 39 -4.56 -9.44 4.76
C ASP A 39 -4.05 -10.83 4.30
N LYS A 40 -3.44 -10.91 3.13
CA LYS A 40 -2.88 -12.13 2.53
C LYS A 40 -1.36 -12.23 2.66
N GLY A 41 -0.74 -11.28 3.36
CA GLY A 41 0.71 -11.24 3.59
C GLY A 41 1.52 -10.74 2.39
N ILE A 42 0.87 -10.10 1.41
CA ILE A 42 1.55 -9.52 0.26
C ILE A 42 2.18 -8.19 0.66
N LYS A 43 3.45 -7.97 0.30
CA LYS A 43 4.13 -6.69 0.57
C LYS A 43 3.61 -5.63 -0.40
N VAL A 44 3.24 -4.45 0.11
CA VAL A 44 2.69 -3.36 -0.69
C VAL A 44 3.56 -2.12 -0.58
N VAL A 45 3.86 -1.50 -1.73
CA VAL A 45 4.42 -0.15 -1.83
C VAL A 45 3.36 0.74 -2.45
N ASP A 46 2.71 1.56 -1.65
CA ASP A 46 1.68 2.49 -2.11
C ASP A 46 2.27 3.88 -2.38
N PHE A 47 2.09 4.36 -3.62
CA PHE A 47 2.48 5.72 -4.00
C PHE A 47 1.38 6.75 -3.75
N SER A 48 0.20 6.33 -3.31
CA SER A 48 -0.90 7.22 -2.90
C SER A 48 -0.62 7.87 -1.54
N ALA A 49 -1.58 8.64 -1.03
CA ALA A 49 -1.53 9.28 0.29
C ALA A 49 -2.17 8.45 1.40
N ASP A 50 -2.81 7.33 1.05
CA ASP A 50 -3.76 6.61 1.92
C ASP A 50 -3.14 6.18 3.25
N TYR A 51 -1.91 5.65 3.23
CA TYR A 51 -1.20 5.16 4.43
C TYR A 51 -0.09 6.10 4.93
N ARG A 52 -0.08 7.38 4.52
CA ARG A 52 1.04 8.30 4.85
C ARG A 52 0.94 8.97 6.20
N LEU A 53 -0.27 9.09 6.74
CA LEU A 53 -0.61 9.96 7.86
C LEU A 53 -1.35 9.16 8.92
N ASP A 54 -1.28 9.62 10.17
CA ASP A 54 -2.14 9.09 11.23
C ASP A 54 -3.62 9.33 10.92
N LEU A 55 -4.50 8.57 11.57
CA LEU A 55 -5.93 8.56 11.26
C LEU A 55 -6.57 9.95 11.38
N GLU A 56 -6.25 10.70 12.44
CA GLU A 56 -6.82 12.03 12.68
C GLU A 56 -6.38 13.01 11.58
N THR A 57 -5.08 13.05 11.29
CA THR A 57 -4.54 13.92 10.24
C THR A 57 -5.04 13.51 8.85
N TYR A 58 -5.17 12.22 8.56
CA TYR A 58 -5.70 11.74 7.28
C TYR A 58 -7.16 12.16 7.10
N GLU A 59 -8.04 11.81 8.03
CA GLU A 59 -9.48 12.07 7.91
C GLU A 59 -9.79 13.58 7.90
N ALA A 60 -8.94 14.41 8.54
CA ALA A 60 -9.07 15.88 8.51
C ALA A 60 -8.76 16.49 7.13
N ASN A 61 -7.92 15.86 6.32
CA ASN A 61 -7.43 16.41 5.04
C ASN A 61 -7.96 15.66 3.80
N TYR A 62 -8.43 14.43 3.97
CA TYR A 62 -8.87 13.55 2.89
C TYR A 62 -10.32 13.09 3.10
N CYS A 63 -10.50 11.80 3.36
CA CYS A 63 -11.78 11.14 3.51
C CYS A 63 -11.69 10.12 4.67
N PRO A 64 -12.82 9.56 5.13
CA PRO A 64 -12.78 8.50 6.14
C PRO A 64 -11.87 7.35 5.70
N HIS A 65 -10.96 6.92 6.56
CA HIS A 65 -10.03 5.84 6.23
C HIS A 65 -10.75 4.49 6.32
N GLU A 66 -10.71 3.69 5.25
CA GLU A 66 -11.43 2.41 5.17
C GLU A 66 -10.66 1.24 5.83
N ASP A 67 -9.35 1.40 6.01
CA ASP A 67 -8.47 0.37 6.54
C ASP A 67 -7.71 0.83 7.80
N LYS A 68 -8.46 1.07 8.87
CA LYS A 68 -7.92 1.63 10.13
C LYS A 68 -6.97 0.69 10.85
N GLU A 69 -7.11 -0.62 10.61
CA GLU A 69 -6.36 -1.66 11.31
C GLU A 69 -4.89 -1.70 10.85
N HIS A 70 -4.63 -1.47 9.56
CA HIS A 70 -3.28 -1.52 8.99
C HIS A 70 -2.61 -0.14 8.85
N LEU A 71 -3.27 0.95 9.25
CA LEU A 71 -2.73 2.30 9.08
C LEU A 71 -1.41 2.48 9.85
N ASP A 72 -1.33 1.95 11.07
CA ASP A 72 -0.16 2.06 11.94
C ASP A 72 0.98 1.10 11.54
N ASP A 73 0.72 0.13 10.65
CA ASP A 73 1.73 -0.81 10.14
C ASP A 73 2.57 -0.19 9.01
N ALA A 74 2.09 0.91 8.42
CA ALA A 74 2.73 1.54 7.28
C ALA A 74 3.99 2.32 7.68
N ILE A 75 5.08 2.07 6.95
CA ILE A 75 6.34 2.80 7.14
C ILE A 75 6.48 3.83 6.01
N TYR A 76 6.65 5.10 6.39
CA TYR A 76 6.81 6.16 5.41
C TYR A 76 8.10 5.97 4.58
N GLY A 77 7.99 6.01 3.26
CA GLY A 77 9.05 5.68 2.30
C GLY A 77 10.22 6.67 2.21
N LEU A 78 10.51 7.44 3.26
CA LEU A 78 11.65 8.36 3.33
C LEU A 78 12.86 7.65 3.96
N ILE A 79 13.67 7.02 3.11
CA ILE A 79 14.76 6.13 3.51
C ILE A 79 15.77 6.83 4.43
N GLU A 80 16.03 8.12 4.23
CA GLU A 80 16.95 8.91 5.05
C GLU A 80 16.55 8.94 6.53
N TYR A 81 15.25 8.81 6.83
CA TYR A 81 14.71 8.82 8.19
C TYR A 81 14.37 7.40 8.67
N TYR A 82 13.80 6.56 7.81
CA TYR A 82 13.16 5.30 8.20
C TYR A 82 13.89 4.04 7.72
N ARG A 83 15.19 4.13 7.36
CA ARG A 83 15.98 2.97 6.87
C ARG A 83 15.91 1.75 7.78
N GLU A 84 16.03 1.93 9.09
CA GLU A 84 16.06 0.82 10.03
C GLU A 84 14.67 0.21 10.25
N ASP A 85 13.61 1.00 10.16
CA ASP A 85 12.24 0.48 10.23
C ASP A 85 11.90 -0.31 8.98
N LEU A 86 12.25 0.20 7.79
CA LEU A 86 12.05 -0.49 6.52
C LEU A 86 12.75 -1.86 6.48
N LYS A 87 13.93 -2.00 7.11
CA LYS A 87 14.64 -3.29 7.21
C LYS A 87 13.87 -4.36 7.98
N LYS A 88 13.02 -3.99 8.94
CA LYS A 88 12.20 -4.96 9.70
C LYS A 88 11.13 -5.63 8.84
N PHE A 89 10.80 -5.02 7.69
CA PHE A 89 9.80 -5.50 6.74
C PHE A 89 10.38 -6.44 5.67
N TYR A 90 11.71 -6.58 5.58
CA TYR A 90 12.40 -7.49 4.66
C TYR A 90 12.66 -8.84 5.30
#